data_AF-A0A383VNC3-F1
#
_entry.id   AF-A0A383VNC3-F1
#
_cell.length_a   1.000
_cell.length_b   1.000
_cell.length_c   1.000
_cell.angle_alpha   90.00
_cell.angle_beta   90.00
_cell.angle_gamma   90.00
#
_symmetry.space_group_name_H-M   'P 1'
#
loop_
_entity.id
_entity.type
_entity.pdbx_description
1 polymer ?
#
loop_
_entity_poly.entity_id
_entity_poly.type
_entity_poly.pdbx_seq_one_letter_code
_entity_poly.pdbx_strand_id
1 'polypeptide(L)'
;MEYFCCDCCNDMRPLDALLDLDCHCCICTNCCDERLRPCMKPVQPTPSTAAAEHAVGDIVRYRQRDGKLCLAKVVQVDRSIQPWGYGIELQGNPDIRFTEGNRLLPQQLNSECLQEGFPVVRCPKCSRQLDRQQLARILPDALQQLDEALTNAWLDAKGIIRCPTAGCEALIEKVPAAAAASSSSSRCTCGSNNGPNSSGGTTCSSCQAQHKAANRYRCSACSNSFCSGCRTVPYHEGLSCREAAAPCCPFCDVRVPDAAVVITGDMSVRRLRDAASSLGADCSWCLERGELVSVYKRAAQVCSSGSCRSRLSELCTRQLPCGHFCCGVRGTSPCLPCLVEGCSSQASLAGDGNCCFCFEPLPSAAAIALQCQAGHCVHLSCARKRLQVGCPGPALTFDFLFCPMCGSGKEGRCGNIQVMTAQPHLQHSQLQAALDKPLRIRQHVVQLAKQRLKLEGAAKRDRELQPGGKFDGRPVDWALSKYVFFECSKCHLPYFGGARECGAAGDAPAAYDAQELVCGSCSAHAAGNNCPSHGTEFVAWKCKYCCSVASWLCWGSTHMCSRCHDYPSQRHGNRCPGMGRCELTVPHPPPGESACLGCEACRHKDG
;
A
#
# COMPACT_ATOMS: atom_id res chain seq x y z
N MET A 1 2.04 -7.72 46.73
CA MET A 1 0.77 -7.75 45.99
C MET A 1 -0.02 -8.91 46.56
N GLU A 2 -1.20 -8.67 47.09
CA GLU A 2 -2.04 -9.71 47.66
C GLU A 2 -2.69 -10.52 46.51
N TYR A 3 -2.83 -11.83 46.69
CA TYR A 3 -3.39 -12.76 45.71
C TYR A 3 -4.62 -13.47 46.29
N PHE A 4 -5.61 -13.79 45.45
CA PHE A 4 -6.77 -14.61 45.78
C PHE A 4 -6.79 -15.88 44.94
N CYS A 5 -7.36 -16.96 45.47
CA CYS A 5 -7.66 -18.15 44.69
C CYS A 5 -9.05 -17.99 44.08
N CYS A 6 -9.17 -18.09 42.76
CA CYS A 6 -10.45 -18.00 42.09
C CYS A 6 -11.30 -19.25 42.38
N ASP A 7 -12.46 -19.09 43.00
CA ASP A 7 -13.35 -20.23 43.32
C ASP A 7 -13.89 -20.97 42.08
N CYS A 8 -13.75 -20.40 40.88
CA CYS A 8 -14.26 -20.98 39.63
C CYS A 8 -13.22 -21.82 38.87
N CYS A 9 -11.93 -21.45 38.91
CA CYS A 9 -10.84 -22.19 38.24
C CYS A 9 -9.75 -22.70 39.19
N ASN A 10 -9.82 -22.33 40.46
CA ASN A 10 -8.84 -22.66 41.50
C ASN A 10 -7.42 -22.12 41.23
N ASP A 11 -7.29 -21.09 40.38
CA ASP A 11 -6.02 -20.42 40.10
C ASP A 11 -5.78 -19.26 41.07
N MET A 12 -4.52 -19.07 41.46
CA MET A 12 -4.05 -17.88 42.18
C MET A 12 -3.94 -16.68 41.23
N ARG A 13 -4.65 -15.60 41.55
CA ARG A 13 -4.74 -14.36 40.76
C ARG A 13 -4.51 -13.14 41.66
N PRO A 14 -3.97 -12.04 41.14
CA PRO A 14 -3.84 -10.80 41.90
C PRO A 14 -5.23 -10.25 42.25
N LEU A 15 -5.36 -9.58 43.40
CA LEU A 15 -6.65 -9.10 43.93
C LEU A 15 -7.38 -8.08 43.03
N ASP A 16 -6.66 -7.40 42.14
CA ASP A 16 -7.24 -6.52 41.11
C ASP A 16 -8.01 -7.29 40.01
N ALA A 17 -7.77 -8.59 39.87
CA ALA A 17 -8.51 -9.48 38.99
C ALA A 17 -9.74 -10.12 39.66
N LEU A 18 -10.03 -9.78 40.93
CA LEU A 18 -11.17 -10.30 41.69
C LEU A 18 -12.44 -9.52 41.33
N LEU A 19 -13.46 -10.25 40.91
CA LEU A 19 -14.80 -9.72 40.67
C LEU A 19 -15.76 -10.28 41.73
N ASP A 20 -16.31 -9.38 42.54
CA ASP A 20 -17.35 -9.72 43.50
C ASP A 20 -18.73 -9.68 42.84
N LEU A 21 -19.37 -10.85 42.80
CA LEU A 21 -20.77 -10.95 42.40
C LEU A 21 -21.65 -10.69 43.63
N ASP A 22 -22.72 -9.92 43.47
CA ASP A 22 -23.74 -9.69 44.51
C ASP A 22 -24.42 -11.00 44.99
N CYS A 23 -24.18 -12.13 44.31
CA CYS A 23 -24.50 -13.48 44.79
C CYS A 23 -23.50 -14.06 45.80
N HIS A 24 -22.60 -13.24 46.36
CA HIS A 24 -21.55 -13.60 47.32
C HIS A 24 -20.53 -14.61 46.75
N CYS A 25 -20.39 -14.65 45.42
CA CYS A 25 -19.44 -15.51 44.73
C CYS A 25 -18.31 -14.65 44.15
N CYS A 26 -17.08 -15.05 44.40
CA CYS A 26 -15.87 -14.43 43.88
C CYS A 26 -15.39 -15.19 42.64
N ILE A 27 -15.14 -14.50 41.52
CA ILE A 27 -14.55 -15.10 40.31
C ILE A 27 -13.45 -14.20 39.75
N CYS A 28 -12.51 -14.77 39.00
CA CYS A 28 -11.51 -13.97 38.28
C CYS A 28 -12.07 -13.42 36.97
N THR A 29 -11.47 -12.32 36.50
CA THR A 29 -11.74 -11.71 35.19
C THR A 29 -11.72 -12.72 34.04
N ASN A 30 -10.73 -13.62 33.97
CA ASN A 30 -10.65 -14.66 32.94
C ASN A 30 -11.85 -15.63 32.98
N CYS A 31 -12.24 -16.11 34.15
CA CYS A 31 -13.40 -17.00 34.29
C CYS A 31 -14.70 -16.32 33.87
N CYS A 32 -14.80 -15.02 34.13
CA CYS A 32 -15.91 -14.21 33.67
C CYS A 32 -15.96 -14.11 32.14
N ASP A 33 -14.82 -13.81 31.52
CA ASP A 33 -14.70 -13.72 30.06
C ASP A 33 -14.89 -15.05 29.33
N GLU A 34 -14.46 -16.16 29.92
CA GLU A 34 -14.62 -17.48 29.31
C GLU A 34 -16.00 -18.09 29.51
N ARG A 35 -16.67 -17.83 30.64
CA ARG A 35 -17.91 -18.54 31.03
C ARG A 35 -19.17 -17.69 31.00
N LEU A 36 -19.08 -16.38 31.26
CA LEU A 36 -20.24 -15.48 31.27
C LEU A 36 -20.39 -14.72 29.95
N ARG A 37 -19.29 -14.17 29.41
CA ARG A 37 -19.31 -13.42 28.15
C ARG A 37 -19.93 -14.19 26.97
N PRO A 38 -19.69 -15.49 26.74
CA PRO A 38 -20.31 -16.22 25.63
C PRO A 38 -21.83 -16.39 25.76
N CYS A 39 -22.38 -16.28 26.97
CA CYS A 39 -23.80 -16.35 27.26
C CYS A 39 -24.53 -15.02 26.96
N MET A 40 -23.80 -13.93 26.75
CA MET A 40 -24.34 -12.60 26.45
C MET A 40 -24.62 -12.44 24.95
N LYS A 41 -25.42 -13.34 24.38
CA LYS A 41 -25.87 -13.27 22.99
C LYS A 41 -27.38 -13.03 22.93
N PRO A 42 -27.87 -12.16 22.03
CA PRO A 42 -29.30 -11.92 21.90
C PRO A 42 -30.02 -13.21 21.49
N VAL A 43 -31.14 -13.50 22.15
CA VAL A 43 -32.10 -14.53 21.71
C VAL A 43 -32.93 -13.92 20.59
N GLN A 44 -33.14 -14.65 19.48
CA GLN A 44 -33.91 -14.09 18.37
C GLN A 44 -35.32 -13.72 18.84
N PRO A 45 -35.74 -12.45 18.71
CA PRO A 45 -37.09 -12.07 19.04
C PRO A 45 -38.03 -12.81 18.09
N THR A 46 -39.13 -13.35 18.62
CA THR A 46 -40.23 -13.83 17.79
C THR A 46 -40.65 -12.70 16.86
N PRO A 47 -40.83 -12.94 15.54
CA PRO A 47 -41.24 -11.89 14.62
C PRO A 47 -42.51 -11.25 15.17
N SER A 48 -42.43 -9.95 15.48
CA SER A 48 -43.54 -9.15 15.98
C SER A 48 -44.72 -9.39 15.05
N THR A 49 -45.74 -10.06 15.57
CA THR A 49 -47.10 -9.85 15.08
C THR A 49 -47.37 -8.34 15.14
N ALA A 50 -48.16 -7.85 14.19
CA ALA A 50 -48.49 -6.44 14.01
C ALA A 50 -48.79 -5.73 15.35
N ALA A 51 -48.50 -4.43 15.42
CA ALA A 51 -48.80 -3.58 16.57
C ALA A 51 -50.14 -4.00 17.20
N ALA A 52 -50.12 -4.41 18.48
CA ALA A 52 -51.26 -5.02 19.15
C ALA A 52 -52.55 -4.25 18.82
N GLU A 53 -53.46 -4.91 18.11
CA GLU A 53 -54.74 -4.33 17.73
C GLU A 53 -55.56 -4.14 19.02
N HIS A 54 -55.92 -2.89 19.35
CA HIS A 54 -56.78 -2.59 20.50
C HIS A 54 -58.25 -2.65 20.07
N ALA A 55 -59.09 -3.27 20.87
CA ALA A 55 -60.53 -3.39 20.63
C ALA A 55 -61.33 -2.33 21.39
N VAL A 56 -62.54 -2.04 20.92
CA VAL A 56 -63.50 -1.22 21.68
C VAL A 56 -63.80 -1.92 23.01
N GLY A 57 -63.59 -1.21 24.12
CA GLY A 57 -63.73 -1.72 25.47
C GLY A 57 -62.42 -1.85 26.23
N ASP A 58 -61.27 -1.89 25.53
CA ASP A 58 -59.96 -2.06 26.16
C ASP A 58 -59.60 -0.87 27.04
N ILE A 59 -59.07 -1.17 28.23
CA ILE A 59 -58.42 -0.16 29.07
C ILE A 59 -56.94 -0.11 28.69
N VAL A 60 -56.46 1.06 28.34
CA VAL A 60 -55.11 1.31 27.80
C VAL A 60 -54.46 2.48 28.53
N ARG A 61 -53.12 2.56 28.49
CA ARG A 61 -52.37 3.74 28.89
C ARG A 61 -52.12 4.62 27.67
N TYR A 62 -52.76 5.79 27.64
CA TYR A 62 -52.58 6.80 26.61
C TYR A 62 -51.39 7.72 26.93
N ARG A 63 -50.47 7.86 25.96
CA ARG A 63 -49.33 8.78 26.00
C ARG A 63 -49.74 10.17 25.50
N GLN A 64 -49.81 11.11 26.44
CA GLN A 64 -50.08 12.52 26.17
C GLN A 64 -48.90 13.21 25.46
N ARG A 65 -49.13 14.41 24.92
CA ARG A 65 -48.09 15.18 24.19
C ARG A 65 -46.89 15.57 25.04
N ASP A 66 -47.08 15.72 26.35
CA ASP A 66 -46.02 16.02 27.33
C ASP A 66 -45.27 14.78 27.81
N GLY A 67 -45.58 13.60 27.25
CA GLY A 67 -44.96 12.32 27.59
C GLY A 67 -45.60 11.60 28.79
N LYS A 68 -46.57 12.21 29.47
CA LYS A 68 -47.25 11.56 30.61
C LYS A 68 -48.19 10.45 30.13
N LEU A 69 -48.30 9.41 30.94
CA LEU A 69 -49.21 8.29 30.72
C LEU A 69 -50.46 8.48 31.60
N CYS A 70 -51.63 8.30 31.00
CA CYS A 70 -52.91 8.31 31.70
C CYS A 70 -53.76 7.12 31.26
N LEU A 71 -54.68 6.66 32.10
CA LEU A 71 -55.59 5.57 31.75
C LEU A 71 -56.70 6.10 30.85
N ALA A 72 -56.99 5.34 29.79
CA ALA A 72 -58.02 5.63 28.84
C ALA A 72 -58.77 4.35 28.45
N LYS A 73 -60.03 4.47 28.05
CA LYS A 73 -60.82 3.38 27.50
C LYS A 73 -60.97 3.59 25.99
N VAL A 74 -60.69 2.57 25.19
CA VAL A 74 -60.96 2.61 23.75
C VAL A 74 -62.47 2.49 23.55
N VAL A 75 -63.06 3.49 22.91
CA VAL A 75 -64.52 3.55 22.65
C VAL A 75 -64.86 3.47 21.17
N GLN A 76 -63.90 3.79 20.29
CA GLN A 76 -64.08 3.72 18.85
C GLN A 76 -62.77 3.30 18.18
N VAL A 77 -62.86 2.53 17.09
CA VAL A 77 -61.73 2.20 16.22
C VAL A 77 -62.12 2.54 14.78
N ASP A 78 -61.39 3.47 14.16
CA ASP A 78 -61.53 3.85 12.77
C ASP A 78 -60.52 3.06 11.92
N ARG A 79 -61.04 2.05 11.22
CA ARG A 79 -60.26 1.17 10.33
C ARG A 79 -60.15 1.70 8.90
N SER A 80 -60.78 2.83 8.59
CA SER A 80 -60.77 3.42 7.25
C SER A 80 -59.48 4.19 6.93
N ILE A 81 -58.67 4.52 7.95
CA ILE A 81 -57.38 5.23 7.85
C ILE A 81 -56.22 4.33 8.27
N GLN A 82 -55.02 4.52 7.71
CA GLN A 82 -53.80 3.79 8.09
C GLN A 82 -52.68 4.75 8.53
N PRO A 83 -52.10 4.59 9.74
CA PRO A 83 -52.48 3.60 10.77
C PRO A 83 -53.90 3.85 11.32
N TRP A 84 -54.59 2.80 11.79
CA TRP A 84 -55.94 2.90 12.34
C TRP A 84 -56.05 3.98 13.41
N GLY A 85 -57.16 4.72 13.39
CA GLY A 85 -57.51 5.72 14.40
C GLY A 85 -58.24 5.09 15.57
N TYR A 86 -58.03 5.62 16.77
CA TYR A 86 -58.66 5.15 18.00
C TYR A 86 -59.31 6.34 18.71
N GLY A 87 -60.62 6.26 18.94
CA GLY A 87 -61.33 7.15 19.85
C GLY A 87 -61.19 6.62 21.28
N ILE A 88 -60.66 7.44 22.18
CA ILE A 88 -60.42 7.10 23.58
C ILE A 88 -61.13 8.07 24.52
N GLU A 89 -61.65 7.55 25.63
CA GLU A 89 -62.16 8.32 26.76
C GLU A 89 -61.15 8.27 27.91
N LEU A 90 -60.79 9.44 28.45
CA LEU A 90 -59.85 9.50 29.58
C LEU A 90 -60.58 9.22 30.89
N GLN A 91 -59.92 8.56 31.83
CA GLN A 91 -60.53 8.28 33.13
C GLN A 91 -60.86 9.60 33.86
N GLY A 92 -62.15 9.87 34.08
CA GLY A 92 -62.64 11.12 34.69
C GLY A 92 -62.97 12.25 33.70
N ASN A 93 -62.84 12.04 32.38
CA ASN A 93 -63.31 12.97 31.36
C ASN A 93 -64.05 12.22 30.24
N PRO A 94 -65.37 12.47 30.05
CA PRO A 94 -66.19 11.78 29.05
C PRO A 94 -65.94 12.23 27.60
N ASP A 95 -65.09 13.24 27.35
CA ASP A 95 -64.80 13.69 25.99
C ASP A 95 -63.96 12.66 25.22
N ILE A 96 -64.49 12.21 24.08
CA ILE A 96 -63.80 11.31 23.15
C ILE A 96 -62.67 12.06 22.46
N ARG A 97 -61.45 11.52 22.56
CA ARG A 97 -60.26 12.02 21.86
C ARG A 97 -59.78 11.00 20.82
N PHE A 98 -59.42 11.48 19.64
CA PHE A 98 -58.85 10.63 18.61
C PHE A 98 -57.33 10.59 18.68
N THR A 99 -56.76 9.39 18.55
CA THR A 99 -55.33 9.14 18.60
C THR A 99 -54.95 7.95 17.71
N GLU A 100 -53.66 7.83 17.41
CA GLU A 100 -53.08 6.67 16.72
C GLU A 100 -52.72 5.56 17.73
N GLY A 101 -52.66 4.31 17.25
CA GLY A 101 -52.37 3.14 18.09
C GLY A 101 -50.98 3.15 18.74
N ASN A 102 -50.00 3.84 18.15
CA ASN A 102 -48.64 4.03 18.70
C ASN A 102 -48.59 4.86 20.01
N ARG A 103 -49.71 5.48 20.39
CA ARG A 103 -49.87 6.23 21.66
C ARG A 103 -50.64 5.43 22.71
N LEU A 104 -51.12 4.23 22.36
CA LEU A 104 -51.86 3.35 23.25
C LEU A 104 -50.98 2.18 23.68
N LEU A 105 -50.76 2.08 24.99
CA LEU A 105 -50.00 1.00 25.62
C LEU A 105 -50.98 0.08 26.39
N PRO A 106 -50.70 -1.22 26.53
CA PRO A 106 -51.51 -2.11 27.36
C PRO A 106 -51.64 -1.61 28.82
N GLN A 107 -52.76 -1.92 29.49
CA GLN A 107 -53.05 -1.49 30.87
C GLN A 107 -51.96 -1.94 31.86
N GLN A 108 -51.45 -3.16 31.70
CA GLN A 108 -50.26 -3.64 32.37
C GLN A 108 -49.07 -3.45 31.44
N LEU A 109 -48.19 -2.51 31.79
CA LEU A 109 -46.84 -2.51 31.23
C LEU A 109 -46.13 -3.67 31.89
N ASN A 110 -46.22 -4.86 31.30
CA ASN A 110 -45.31 -5.93 31.69
C ASN A 110 -43.91 -5.42 31.41
N SER A 111 -43.03 -5.50 32.40
CA SER A 111 -41.59 -5.29 32.26
C SER A 111 -40.94 -6.17 31.16
N GLU A 112 -41.72 -7.07 30.55
CA GLU A 112 -41.41 -7.97 29.45
C GLU A 112 -41.21 -7.26 28.09
N CYS A 113 -41.85 -6.12 27.82
CA CYS A 113 -41.67 -5.43 26.52
C CYS A 113 -40.26 -4.84 26.30
N LEU A 114 -39.43 -4.77 27.35
CA LEU A 114 -38.00 -4.39 27.29
C LEU A 114 -37.06 -5.59 27.43
N GLN A 115 -37.59 -6.81 27.56
CA GLN A 115 -36.83 -8.04 27.80
C GLN A 115 -36.89 -9.05 26.64
N GLU A 116 -37.64 -8.75 25.57
CA GLU A 116 -37.66 -9.59 24.37
C GLU A 116 -36.24 -9.75 23.81
N GLY A 117 -35.73 -10.98 23.86
CA GLY A 117 -34.40 -11.32 23.35
C GLY A 117 -33.25 -11.24 24.36
N PHE A 118 -33.46 -10.77 25.60
CA PHE A 118 -32.37 -10.73 26.60
C PHE A 118 -32.02 -12.15 27.09
N PRO A 119 -30.74 -12.56 27.05
CA PRO A 119 -30.34 -13.91 27.42
C PRO A 119 -30.41 -14.14 28.94
N VAL A 120 -30.72 -15.37 29.33
CA VAL A 120 -30.59 -15.81 30.72
C VAL A 120 -29.12 -16.11 31.02
N VAL A 121 -28.46 -15.20 31.73
CA VAL A 121 -27.07 -15.37 32.17
C VAL A 121 -27.04 -15.87 33.61
N ARG A 122 -26.24 -16.91 33.90
CA ARG A 122 -26.15 -17.56 35.22
C ARG A 122 -24.74 -17.54 35.76
N CYS A 123 -24.59 -17.29 37.05
CA CYS A 123 -23.32 -17.39 37.76
C CYS A 123 -22.68 -18.79 37.54
N PRO A 124 -21.39 -18.90 37.16
CA PRO A 124 -20.76 -20.19 36.89
C PRO A 124 -20.56 -21.06 38.13
N LYS A 125 -20.66 -20.46 39.33
CA LYS A 125 -20.44 -21.12 40.62
C LYS A 125 -21.75 -21.59 41.25
N CYS A 126 -22.72 -20.69 41.42
CA CYS A 126 -23.96 -20.97 42.15
C CYS A 126 -25.21 -21.07 41.25
N SER A 127 -25.06 -20.91 39.93
CA SER A 127 -26.15 -20.97 38.94
C SER A 127 -27.29 -19.96 39.11
N ARG A 128 -27.14 -19.02 40.07
CA ARG A 128 -28.06 -17.89 40.26
C ARG A 128 -28.06 -17.03 38.99
N GLN A 129 -29.25 -16.66 38.54
CA GLN A 129 -29.41 -15.75 37.41
C GLN A 129 -28.88 -14.37 37.78
N LEU A 130 -28.07 -13.81 36.88
CA LEU A 130 -27.52 -12.47 37.02
C LEU A 130 -28.43 -11.47 36.29
N ASP A 131 -28.71 -10.34 36.93
CA ASP A 131 -29.48 -9.26 36.34
C ASP A 131 -28.60 -8.28 35.54
N ARG A 132 -29.24 -7.33 34.85
CA ARG A 132 -28.56 -6.37 33.99
C ARG A 132 -27.64 -5.41 34.76
N GLN A 133 -27.97 -5.04 36.00
CA GLN A 133 -27.12 -4.16 36.81
C GLN A 133 -25.86 -4.88 37.26
N GLN A 134 -25.99 -6.16 37.62
CA GLN A 134 -24.87 -7.03 37.95
C GLN A 134 -23.96 -7.20 36.74
N LEU A 135 -24.51 -7.55 35.57
CA LEU A 135 -23.74 -7.70 34.33
C LEU A 135 -23.01 -6.41 33.91
N ALA A 136 -23.62 -5.23 34.14
CA ALA A 136 -22.99 -3.94 33.84
C ALA A 136 -21.71 -3.69 34.66
N ARG A 137 -21.63 -4.20 35.89
CA ARG A 137 -20.44 -4.08 36.74
C ARG A 137 -19.34 -5.06 36.36
N ILE A 138 -19.74 -6.26 35.93
CA ILE A 138 -18.82 -7.38 35.72
C ILE A 138 -18.26 -7.38 34.28
N LEU A 139 -19.12 -7.13 33.28
CA LEU A 139 -18.81 -7.16 31.85
C LEU A 139 -19.47 -5.96 31.13
N PRO A 140 -19.08 -4.72 31.45
CA PRO A 140 -19.69 -3.52 30.88
C PRO A 140 -19.65 -3.50 29.35
N ASP A 141 -18.50 -3.80 28.75
CA ASP A 141 -18.33 -3.79 27.29
C ASP A 141 -19.19 -4.85 26.59
N ALA A 142 -19.29 -6.05 27.17
CA ALA A 142 -20.11 -7.12 26.60
C ALA A 142 -21.60 -6.79 26.74
N LEU A 143 -22.01 -6.13 27.83
CA LEU A 143 -23.39 -5.67 27.99
C LEU A 143 -23.75 -4.58 26.99
N GLN A 144 -22.85 -3.63 26.77
CA GLN A 144 -23.04 -2.59 25.75
C GLN A 144 -23.20 -3.21 24.35
N GLN A 145 -22.34 -4.17 23.98
CA GLN A 145 -22.46 -4.89 22.72
C GLN A 145 -23.80 -5.65 22.59
N LEU A 146 -24.26 -6.27 23.68
CA LEU A 146 -25.57 -6.94 23.72
C LEU A 146 -26.72 -5.93 23.56
N ASP A 147 -26.66 -4.79 24.21
CA ASP A 147 -27.67 -3.73 24.13
C ASP A 147 -27.77 -3.13 22.73
N GLU A 148 -26.62 -2.90 22.08
CA GLU A 148 -26.56 -2.47 20.68
C GLU A 148 -27.14 -3.55 19.75
N ALA A 149 -26.82 -4.81 19.97
CA ALA A 149 -27.34 -5.93 19.19
C ALA A 149 -28.86 -6.10 19.35
N LEU A 150 -29.39 -6.00 20.57
CA LEU A 150 -30.83 -6.05 20.86
C LEU A 150 -31.56 -4.87 20.22
N THR A 151 -30.98 -3.67 20.30
CA THR A 151 -31.53 -2.48 19.64
C THR A 151 -31.60 -2.67 18.14
N ASN A 152 -30.54 -3.21 17.52
CA ASN A 152 -30.52 -3.48 16.08
C ASN A 152 -31.52 -4.56 15.67
N ALA A 153 -31.64 -5.64 16.45
CA ALA A 153 -32.62 -6.69 16.21
C ALA A 153 -34.06 -6.16 16.31
N TRP A 154 -34.33 -5.29 17.29
CA TRP A 154 -35.62 -4.64 17.44
C TRP A 154 -35.94 -3.73 16.26
N LEU A 155 -34.98 -2.91 15.82
CA LEU A 155 -35.13 -2.05 14.64
C LEU A 155 -35.44 -2.89 13.40
N ASP A 156 -34.68 -3.95 13.14
CA ASP A 156 -34.91 -4.85 12.01
C ASP A 156 -36.28 -5.53 12.08
N ALA A 157 -36.73 -5.97 13.27
CA ALA A 157 -38.05 -6.56 13.48
C ALA A 157 -39.21 -5.57 13.21
N LYS A 158 -38.96 -4.27 13.42
CA LYS A 158 -39.90 -3.19 13.06
C LYS A 158 -39.72 -2.68 11.63
N GLY A 159 -38.87 -3.34 10.82
CA GLY A 159 -38.60 -2.92 9.46
C GLY A 159 -37.79 -1.62 9.36
N ILE A 160 -37.07 -1.21 10.40
CA ILE A 160 -36.25 0.00 10.39
C ILE A 160 -34.80 -0.38 10.12
N ILE A 161 -34.16 0.31 9.16
CA ILE A 161 -32.75 0.15 8.83
C ILE A 161 -31.94 1.40 9.09
N ARG A 162 -30.73 1.23 9.61
CA ARG A 162 -29.73 2.31 9.73
C ARG A 162 -28.99 2.53 8.43
N CYS A 163 -28.78 3.79 8.06
CA CYS A 163 -27.86 4.14 6.98
C CYS A 163 -26.45 3.63 7.29
N PRO A 164 -25.82 2.82 6.41
CA PRO A 164 -24.48 2.28 6.62
C PRO A 164 -23.34 3.25 6.26
N THR A 165 -23.65 4.49 5.85
CA THR A 165 -22.61 5.51 5.62
C THR A 165 -22.01 5.91 6.96
N ALA A 166 -20.68 5.81 7.07
CA ALA A 166 -19.94 6.22 8.26
C ALA A 166 -20.30 7.65 8.66
N GLY A 167 -20.69 7.85 9.92
CA GLY A 167 -21.07 9.16 10.47
C GLY A 167 -22.51 9.65 10.17
N CYS A 168 -23.32 8.90 9.42
CA CYS A 168 -24.72 9.27 9.15
C CYS A 168 -25.71 8.56 10.08
N GLU A 169 -25.69 7.23 10.10
CA GLU A 169 -26.53 6.35 10.94
C GLU A 169 -28.05 6.62 10.95
N ALA A 170 -28.57 7.46 10.05
CA ALA A 170 -29.98 7.81 9.99
C ALA A 170 -30.88 6.57 9.92
N LEU A 171 -31.94 6.56 10.73
CA LEU A 171 -32.95 5.51 10.75
C LEU A 171 -33.93 5.71 9.59
N ILE A 172 -34.15 4.66 8.81
CA ILE A 172 -34.98 4.66 7.61
C ILE A 172 -35.98 3.51 7.74
N GLU A 173 -37.27 3.81 7.65
CA GLU A 173 -38.32 2.80 7.63
C GLU A 173 -38.35 2.09 6.26
N LYS A 174 -38.37 0.76 6.28
CA LYS A 174 -38.59 -0.08 5.09
C LYS A 174 -40.06 -0.03 4.74
N VAL A 175 -40.39 0.72 3.70
CA VAL A 175 -41.70 0.61 3.06
C VAL A 175 -41.62 -0.56 2.07
N PRO A 176 -42.42 -1.63 2.25
CA PRO A 176 -42.49 -2.70 1.27
C PRO A 176 -42.81 -2.09 -0.10
N ALA A 177 -42.13 -2.52 -1.16
CA ALA A 177 -42.51 -2.13 -2.50
C ALA A 177 -43.99 -2.49 -2.67
N ALA A 178 -44.85 -1.49 -2.93
CA ALA A 178 -46.25 -1.73 -3.25
C ALA A 178 -46.28 -2.84 -4.30
N ALA A 179 -46.96 -3.95 -4.02
CA ALA A 179 -47.01 -5.10 -4.90
C ALA A 179 -47.35 -4.59 -6.30
N ALA A 180 -46.33 -4.49 -7.16
CA ALA A 180 -46.50 -3.95 -8.48
C ALA A 180 -47.54 -4.86 -9.14
N ALA A 181 -48.67 -4.26 -9.50
CA ALA A 181 -49.80 -4.94 -10.09
C ALA A 181 -49.26 -5.93 -11.14
N SER A 182 -49.58 -7.19 -10.90
CA SER A 182 -49.27 -8.34 -11.73
C SER A 182 -49.37 -8.01 -13.21
N SER A 183 -48.24 -7.99 -13.90
CA SER A 183 -48.21 -8.34 -15.32
C SER A 183 -47.15 -9.42 -15.50
N SER A 184 -47.64 -10.58 -15.96
CA SER A 184 -46.93 -11.80 -16.36
C SER A 184 -45.86 -12.35 -15.41
N SER A 185 -46.30 -13.27 -14.55
CA SER A 185 -45.47 -14.22 -13.81
C SER A 185 -44.70 -15.18 -14.74
N SER A 186 -43.68 -14.69 -15.42
CA SER A 186 -42.55 -15.53 -15.81
C SER A 186 -41.68 -15.68 -14.57
N ARG A 187 -41.98 -16.68 -13.74
CA ARG A 187 -41.12 -17.06 -12.60
C ARG A 187 -39.71 -17.28 -13.12
N CYS A 188 -38.80 -16.36 -12.85
CA CYS A 188 -37.38 -16.61 -13.07
C CYS A 188 -36.98 -17.75 -12.14
N THR A 189 -36.51 -18.87 -12.69
CA THR A 189 -35.95 -19.99 -11.94
C THR A 189 -34.57 -19.68 -11.34
N CYS A 190 -34.11 -18.42 -11.43
CA CYS A 190 -32.80 -17.97 -11.01
C CYS A 190 -32.63 -17.75 -9.48
N GLY A 191 -33.60 -18.08 -8.62
CA GLY A 191 -33.35 -17.98 -7.18
C GLY A 191 -34.50 -18.36 -6.24
N SER A 192 -34.62 -19.65 -5.91
CA SER A 192 -35.16 -20.09 -4.60
C SER A 192 -34.05 -20.51 -3.62
N ASN A 193 -32.77 -20.29 -3.95
CA ASN A 193 -31.67 -20.67 -3.08
C ASN A 193 -31.06 -19.44 -2.39
N ASN A 194 -31.65 -19.04 -1.26
CA ASN A 194 -30.93 -18.37 -0.17
C ASN A 194 -30.00 -19.37 0.55
N GLY A 195 -29.33 -20.25 -0.20
CA GLY A 195 -28.42 -21.29 0.29
C GLY A 195 -26.98 -20.93 -0.06
N PRO A 196 -25.98 -21.28 0.78
CA PRO A 196 -24.59 -20.85 0.63
C PRO A 196 -23.82 -21.48 -0.55
N ASN A 197 -24.48 -22.25 -1.42
CA ASN A 197 -23.86 -22.98 -2.53
C ASN A 197 -24.61 -22.73 -3.85
N SER A 198 -24.26 -21.66 -4.54
CA SER A 198 -24.52 -21.51 -5.97
C SER A 198 -23.35 -20.78 -6.62
N SER A 199 -22.73 -21.45 -7.58
CA SER A 199 -21.53 -21.02 -8.29
C SER A 199 -21.93 -20.14 -9.47
N GLY A 200 -21.29 -18.97 -9.59
CA GLY A 200 -21.15 -18.15 -10.79
C GLY A 200 -22.29 -18.15 -11.80
N GLY A 201 -23.25 -17.23 -11.64
CA GLY A 201 -24.19 -16.87 -12.69
C GLY A 201 -24.56 -15.40 -12.57
N THR A 202 -24.30 -14.63 -13.63
CA THR A 202 -24.79 -13.24 -13.75
C THR A 202 -26.30 -13.24 -13.56
N THR A 203 -26.78 -12.57 -12.52
CA THR A 203 -28.22 -12.41 -12.25
C THR A 203 -28.91 -11.80 -13.48
N CYS A 204 -30.01 -12.39 -13.94
CA CYS A 204 -30.74 -11.85 -15.09
C CYS A 204 -31.36 -10.47 -14.78
N SER A 205 -31.70 -9.71 -15.83
CA SER A 205 -32.22 -8.35 -15.69
C SER A 205 -33.50 -8.26 -14.84
N SER A 206 -34.36 -9.28 -14.87
CA SER A 206 -35.62 -9.26 -14.09
C SER A 206 -35.40 -9.47 -12.60
N CYS A 207 -34.47 -10.35 -12.18
CA CYS A 207 -34.16 -10.52 -10.76
C CYS A 207 -33.33 -9.37 -10.20
N GLN A 208 -32.51 -8.70 -11.03
CA GLN A 208 -31.85 -7.45 -10.65
C GLN A 208 -32.86 -6.31 -10.41
N ALA A 209 -33.88 -6.18 -11.26
CA ALA A 209 -34.94 -5.19 -11.08
C ALA A 209 -35.75 -5.44 -9.80
N GLN A 210 -36.09 -6.70 -9.51
CA GLN A 210 -36.77 -7.09 -8.26
C GLN A 210 -35.90 -6.81 -7.03
N HIS A 211 -34.61 -7.18 -7.08
CA HIS A 211 -33.68 -6.89 -5.99
C HIS A 211 -33.55 -5.38 -5.75
N LYS A 212 -33.45 -4.58 -6.81
CA LYS A 212 -33.39 -3.12 -6.71
C LYS A 212 -34.66 -2.54 -6.09
N ALA A 213 -35.83 -2.98 -6.52
CA ALA A 213 -37.10 -2.53 -5.98
C ALA A 213 -37.24 -2.85 -4.48
N ALA A 214 -36.77 -4.02 -4.03
CA ALA A 214 -36.88 -4.45 -2.64
C ALA A 214 -35.76 -3.92 -1.72
N ASN A 215 -34.55 -3.71 -2.26
CA ASN A 215 -33.34 -3.51 -1.45
C ASN A 215 -32.60 -2.19 -1.68
N ARG A 216 -32.98 -1.35 -2.66
CA ARG A 216 -32.30 -0.06 -2.88
C ARG A 216 -32.96 1.05 -2.07
N TYR A 217 -32.22 1.59 -1.12
CA TYR A 217 -32.66 2.72 -0.30
C TYR A 217 -31.76 3.93 -0.55
N ARG A 218 -32.33 5.12 -0.48
CA ARG A 218 -31.59 6.39 -0.51
C ARG A 218 -31.77 7.09 0.82
N CYS A 219 -30.67 7.38 1.51
CA CYS A 219 -30.72 8.11 2.77
C CYS A 219 -31.04 9.58 2.50
N SER A 220 -32.04 10.14 3.20
CA SER A 220 -32.39 11.57 3.11
C SER A 220 -31.34 12.48 3.76
N ALA A 221 -30.63 12.00 4.79
CA ALA A 221 -29.63 12.79 5.50
C ALA A 221 -28.31 12.95 4.73
N CYS A 222 -27.73 11.85 4.22
CA CYS A 222 -26.45 11.89 3.49
C CYS A 222 -26.58 11.73 1.97
N SER A 223 -27.79 11.58 1.44
CA SER A 223 -28.06 11.36 0.00
C SER A 223 -27.51 10.07 -0.63
N ASN A 224 -26.68 9.29 0.08
CA ASN A 224 -26.13 8.04 -0.42
C ASN A 224 -27.23 6.99 -0.64
N SER A 225 -27.10 6.25 -1.74
CA SER A 225 -27.92 5.07 -2.01
C SER A 225 -27.20 3.83 -1.52
N PHE A 226 -27.90 2.88 -0.90
CA PHE A 226 -27.31 1.67 -0.34
C PHE A 226 -28.26 0.46 -0.47
N CYS A 227 -27.71 -0.73 -0.28
CA CYS A 227 -28.49 -1.97 -0.27
C CYS A 227 -28.92 -2.34 1.15
N SER A 228 -30.21 -2.61 1.40
CA SER A 228 -30.68 -3.05 2.72
C SER A 228 -30.28 -4.48 3.08
N GLY A 229 -30.02 -5.33 2.09
CA GLY A 229 -29.64 -6.73 2.31
C GLY A 229 -28.18 -6.87 2.72
N CYS A 230 -27.25 -6.36 1.91
CA CYS A 230 -25.80 -6.48 2.15
C CYS A 230 -25.14 -5.23 2.75
N ARG A 231 -25.91 -4.14 2.96
CA ARG A 231 -25.43 -2.85 3.51
C ARG A 231 -24.36 -2.13 2.67
N THR A 232 -24.10 -2.56 1.44
CA THR A 232 -23.09 -1.93 0.56
C THR A 232 -23.50 -0.52 0.13
N VAL A 233 -22.53 0.41 0.13
CA VAL A 233 -22.64 1.81 -0.32
C VAL A 233 -21.55 2.10 -1.36
N PRO A 234 -21.86 2.70 -2.52
CA PRO A 234 -23.20 2.94 -3.05
C PRO A 234 -23.93 1.63 -3.40
N TYR A 235 -25.24 1.70 -3.64
CA TYR A 235 -26.03 0.55 -4.10
C TYR A 235 -25.42 -0.10 -5.36
N HIS A 236 -25.35 -1.42 -5.37
CA HIS A 236 -24.62 -2.22 -6.36
C HIS A 236 -25.49 -2.63 -7.56
N GLU A 237 -25.74 -1.68 -8.47
CA GLU A 237 -26.49 -1.95 -9.70
C GLU A 237 -25.82 -3.05 -10.54
N GLY A 238 -26.58 -4.04 -10.99
CA GLY A 238 -26.06 -5.11 -11.86
C GLY A 238 -25.28 -6.23 -11.15
N LEU A 239 -25.12 -6.18 -9.83
CA LEU A 239 -24.43 -7.20 -9.03
C LEU A 239 -25.38 -7.83 -8.01
N SER A 240 -25.16 -9.11 -7.69
CA SER A 240 -25.77 -9.73 -6.51
C SER A 240 -25.18 -9.17 -5.22
N CYS A 241 -25.90 -9.31 -4.11
CA CYS A 241 -25.37 -8.95 -2.77
C CYS A 241 -24.03 -9.64 -2.46
N ARG A 242 -23.86 -10.90 -2.90
CA ARG A 242 -22.62 -11.67 -2.69
C ARG A 242 -21.45 -11.10 -3.48
N GLU A 243 -21.66 -10.74 -4.75
CA GLU A 243 -20.63 -10.13 -5.59
C GLU A 243 -20.27 -8.72 -5.08
N ALA A 244 -21.26 -7.96 -4.63
CA ALA A 244 -21.07 -6.63 -4.07
C ALA A 244 -20.34 -6.63 -2.71
N ALA A 245 -20.53 -7.68 -1.91
CA ALA A 245 -19.80 -7.89 -0.66
C ALA A 245 -18.44 -8.58 -0.86
N ALA A 246 -18.15 -9.08 -2.07
CA ALA A 246 -16.90 -9.76 -2.36
C ALA A 246 -15.70 -8.81 -2.16
N PRO A 247 -14.61 -9.29 -1.53
CA PRO A 247 -13.40 -8.49 -1.40
C PRO A 247 -12.81 -8.22 -2.79
N CYS A 248 -12.18 -7.06 -2.93
CA CYS A 248 -11.45 -6.72 -4.15
C CYS A 248 -10.02 -7.28 -4.10
N CYS A 249 -9.50 -7.63 -5.27
CA CYS A 249 -8.11 -7.97 -5.45
C CYS A 249 -7.24 -6.77 -5.04
N PRO A 250 -6.26 -6.94 -4.13
CA PRO A 250 -5.45 -5.83 -3.61
C PRO A 250 -4.51 -5.18 -4.66
N PHE A 251 -4.48 -5.66 -5.90
CA PHE A 251 -3.58 -5.18 -6.95
C PHE A 251 -4.27 -4.58 -8.18
N CYS A 252 -5.53 -4.93 -8.40
CA CYS A 252 -6.28 -4.50 -9.60
C CYS A 252 -7.75 -4.19 -9.33
N ASP A 253 -8.17 -4.22 -8.06
CA ASP A 253 -9.52 -3.90 -7.58
C ASP A 253 -10.67 -4.73 -8.16
N VAL A 254 -10.37 -5.74 -8.97
CA VAL A 254 -11.34 -6.72 -9.45
C VAL A 254 -11.89 -7.50 -8.26
N ARG A 255 -13.22 -7.58 -8.14
CA ARG A 255 -13.92 -8.34 -7.10
C ARG A 255 -13.61 -9.84 -7.22
N VAL A 256 -13.41 -10.50 -6.09
CA VAL A 256 -13.10 -11.93 -6.01
C VAL A 256 -14.17 -12.64 -5.16
N PRO A 257 -15.34 -12.99 -5.74
CA PRO A 257 -16.48 -13.54 -5.00
C PRO A 257 -16.18 -14.85 -4.27
N ASP A 258 -15.29 -15.67 -4.82
CA ASP A 258 -14.91 -16.96 -4.23
C ASP A 258 -14.06 -16.79 -2.96
N ALA A 259 -13.39 -15.65 -2.79
CA ALA A 259 -12.61 -15.35 -1.60
C ALA A 259 -13.48 -15.09 -0.35
N ALA A 260 -14.74 -14.68 -0.53
CA ALA A 260 -15.66 -14.36 0.56
C ALA A 260 -16.22 -15.61 1.28
N VAL A 261 -16.14 -16.79 0.65
CA VAL A 261 -16.78 -18.03 1.15
C VAL A 261 -15.78 -18.98 1.80
N VAL A 262 -14.54 -18.55 2.03
CA VAL A 262 -13.52 -19.43 2.58
C VAL A 262 -13.82 -19.80 4.04
N ILE A 263 -14.36 -20.99 4.25
CA ILE A 263 -14.46 -21.64 5.56
C ILE A 263 -13.13 -22.36 5.84
N THR A 264 -12.32 -21.80 6.74
CA THR A 264 -11.00 -22.36 7.11
C THR A 264 -11.03 -23.23 8.39
N GLY A 265 -12.18 -23.29 9.07
CA GLY A 265 -12.35 -24.00 10.34
C GLY A 265 -12.11 -25.51 10.24
N ASP A 266 -12.58 -26.14 9.17
CA ASP A 266 -12.58 -27.61 9.02
C ASP A 266 -11.36 -28.16 8.27
N MET A 267 -10.51 -27.29 7.71
CA MET A 267 -9.36 -27.73 6.91
C MET A 267 -8.19 -28.21 7.80
N SER A 268 -7.55 -29.32 7.43
CA SER A 268 -6.29 -29.72 8.05
C SER A 268 -5.14 -28.77 7.67
N VAL A 269 -4.10 -28.69 8.51
CA VAL A 269 -2.92 -27.84 8.27
C VAL A 269 -2.27 -28.15 6.91
N ARG A 270 -2.18 -29.44 6.55
CA ARG A 270 -1.65 -29.87 5.25
C ARG A 270 -2.49 -29.36 4.08
N ARG A 271 -3.82 -29.53 4.14
CA ARG A 271 -4.73 -29.02 3.10
C ARG A 271 -4.66 -27.50 2.96
N LEU A 272 -4.56 -26.76 4.07
CA LEU A 272 -4.39 -25.30 4.05
C LEU A 272 -3.09 -24.90 3.35
N ARG A 273 -1.98 -25.58 3.66
CA ARG A 273 -0.68 -25.31 3.06
C ARG A 273 -0.69 -25.60 1.55
N ASP A 274 -1.24 -26.74 1.14
CA ASP A 274 -1.36 -27.13 -0.26
C ASP A 274 -2.23 -26.12 -1.04
N ALA A 275 -3.36 -25.71 -0.45
CA ALA A 275 -4.28 -24.75 -1.06
C ALA A 275 -3.72 -23.31 -1.13
N ALA A 276 -2.92 -22.88 -0.16
CA ALA A 276 -2.25 -21.59 -0.23
C ALA A 276 -1.08 -21.59 -1.23
N SER A 277 -0.35 -22.70 -1.29
CA SER A 277 0.77 -22.89 -2.24
C SER A 277 0.28 -22.93 -3.68
N SER A 278 -0.87 -23.57 -3.95
CA SER A 278 -1.47 -23.60 -5.29
C SER A 278 -1.94 -22.23 -5.78
N LEU A 279 -2.22 -21.29 -4.86
CA LEU A 279 -2.54 -19.90 -5.16
C LEU A 279 -1.28 -19.01 -5.32
N GLY A 280 -0.09 -19.58 -5.16
CA GLY A 280 1.20 -18.89 -5.32
C GLY A 280 1.71 -18.17 -4.06
N ALA A 281 1.12 -18.42 -2.90
CA ALA A 281 1.52 -17.78 -1.65
C ALA A 281 2.63 -18.56 -0.92
N ASP A 282 3.55 -17.81 -0.30
CA ASP A 282 4.58 -18.39 0.54
C ASP A 282 4.06 -18.77 1.92
N CYS A 283 4.13 -20.06 2.23
CA CYS A 283 3.77 -20.62 3.53
C CYS A 283 4.97 -21.22 4.28
N SER A 284 6.19 -21.07 3.74
CA SER A 284 7.39 -21.72 4.28
C SER A 284 7.77 -21.21 5.68
N TRP A 285 7.36 -19.99 6.03
CA TRP A 285 7.65 -19.37 7.31
C TRP A 285 6.57 -19.59 8.38
N CYS A 286 5.40 -20.13 8.02
CA CYS A 286 4.28 -20.28 8.95
C CYS A 286 4.54 -21.45 9.91
N LEU A 287 4.57 -21.14 11.20
CA LEU A 287 4.76 -22.09 12.29
C LEU A 287 3.42 -22.51 12.89
N GLU A 288 2.48 -21.55 12.99
CA GLU A 288 1.18 -21.78 13.60
C GLU A 288 0.05 -21.87 12.57
N ARG A 289 -1.03 -22.58 12.92
CA ARG A 289 -2.22 -22.69 12.06
C ARG A 289 -2.83 -21.32 11.77
N GLY A 290 -2.83 -20.40 12.73
CA GLY A 290 -3.38 -19.05 12.57
C GLY A 290 -2.68 -18.27 11.46
N GLU A 291 -1.35 -18.30 11.43
CA GLU A 291 -0.56 -17.66 10.38
C GLU A 291 -0.90 -18.23 8.99
N LEU A 292 -1.01 -19.55 8.91
CA LEU A 292 -1.32 -20.27 7.66
C LEU A 292 -2.71 -19.89 7.13
N VAL A 293 -3.70 -19.74 8.02
CA VAL A 293 -5.03 -19.26 7.68
C VAL A 293 -4.99 -17.83 7.16
N SER A 294 -4.21 -16.94 7.79
CA SER A 294 -4.04 -15.56 7.33
C SER A 294 -3.38 -15.49 5.95
N VAL A 295 -2.33 -16.28 5.70
CA VAL A 295 -1.69 -16.38 4.38
C VAL A 295 -2.67 -16.88 3.33
N TYR A 296 -3.41 -17.95 3.62
CA TYR A 296 -4.41 -18.47 2.70
C TYR A 296 -5.48 -17.42 2.36
N LYS A 297 -6.03 -16.74 3.38
CA LYS A 297 -7.04 -15.68 3.18
C LYS A 297 -6.51 -14.57 2.28
N ARG A 298 -5.26 -14.13 2.48
CA ARG A 298 -4.60 -13.14 1.62
C ARG A 298 -4.47 -13.64 0.18
N ALA A 299 -4.04 -14.89 0.00
CA ALA A 299 -3.87 -15.49 -1.32
C ALA A 299 -5.20 -15.67 -2.08
N ALA A 300 -6.26 -16.04 -1.34
CA ALA A 300 -7.61 -16.22 -1.89
C ALA A 300 -8.21 -14.90 -2.38
N GLN A 301 -7.89 -13.78 -1.73
CA GLN A 301 -8.34 -12.44 -2.16
C GLN A 301 -7.67 -11.95 -3.45
N VAL A 302 -6.56 -12.56 -3.91
CA VAL A 302 -5.90 -12.19 -5.16
C VAL A 302 -6.63 -12.86 -6.33
N CYS A 303 -6.91 -12.12 -7.40
CA CYS A 303 -7.60 -12.65 -8.58
C CYS A 303 -6.72 -13.66 -9.36
N SER A 304 -7.33 -14.41 -10.29
CA SER A 304 -6.64 -15.44 -11.09
C SER A 304 -5.70 -14.91 -12.18
N SER A 305 -5.62 -13.58 -12.39
CA SER A 305 -4.75 -13.02 -13.43
C SER A 305 -3.26 -13.31 -13.15
N GLY A 306 -2.52 -13.69 -14.19
CA GLY A 306 -1.09 -14.02 -14.07
C GLY A 306 -0.24 -12.88 -13.50
N SER A 307 -0.58 -11.63 -13.82
CA SER A 307 0.10 -10.44 -13.29
C SER A 307 -0.10 -10.27 -11.78
N CYS A 308 -1.34 -10.44 -11.28
CA CYS A 308 -1.63 -10.36 -9.84
C CYS A 308 -1.04 -11.54 -9.07
N ARG A 309 -1.07 -12.75 -9.64
CA ARG A 309 -0.43 -13.94 -9.05
C ARG A 309 1.09 -13.80 -8.96
N SER A 310 1.71 -13.19 -9.97
CA SER A 310 3.15 -12.88 -9.93
C SER A 310 3.49 -11.83 -8.88
N ARG A 311 2.65 -10.80 -8.69
CA ARG A 311 2.84 -9.84 -7.59
C ARG A 311 2.73 -10.49 -6.22
N LEU A 312 1.78 -11.41 -6.03
CA LEU A 312 1.61 -12.16 -4.78
C LEU A 312 2.86 -13.00 -4.44
N SER A 313 3.50 -13.62 -5.42
CA SER A 313 4.66 -14.50 -5.17
C SER A 313 5.93 -13.74 -4.74
N GLU A 314 6.02 -12.44 -5.07
CA GLU A 314 7.11 -11.54 -4.63
C GLU A 314 6.81 -10.85 -3.29
N LEU A 315 5.56 -10.85 -2.83
CA LEU A 315 5.14 -10.16 -1.61
C LEU A 315 5.36 -10.98 -0.34
N CYS A 316 5.63 -10.27 0.74
CA CYS A 316 5.58 -10.84 2.08
C CYS A 316 4.11 -11.17 2.42
N THR A 317 3.87 -12.40 2.87
CA THR A 317 2.51 -12.85 3.25
C THR A 317 2.25 -12.73 4.76
N ARG A 318 3.18 -12.15 5.52
CA ARG A 318 3.07 -11.97 6.98
C ARG A 318 2.02 -10.93 7.33
N GLN A 319 1.26 -11.19 8.38
CA GLN A 319 0.40 -10.20 9.03
C GLN A 319 1.21 -9.49 10.12
N LEU A 320 1.20 -8.17 10.11
CA LEU A 320 1.89 -7.32 11.08
C LEU A 320 1.07 -7.26 12.40
N PRO A 321 1.68 -6.85 13.53
CA PRO A 321 0.97 -6.72 14.82
C PRO A 321 -0.26 -5.81 14.79
N CYS A 322 -0.31 -4.83 13.87
CA CYS A 322 -1.48 -3.98 13.65
C CYS A 322 -2.63 -4.66 12.89
N GLY A 323 -2.50 -5.92 12.50
CA GLY A 323 -3.51 -6.68 11.77
C GLY A 323 -3.45 -6.53 10.24
N HIS A 324 -2.65 -5.61 9.70
CA HIS A 324 -2.47 -5.45 8.26
C HIS A 324 -1.43 -6.41 7.68
N PHE A 325 -1.56 -6.77 6.40
CA PHE A 325 -0.54 -7.55 5.71
C PHE A 325 0.69 -6.71 5.38
N CYS A 326 1.88 -7.30 5.55
CA CYS A 326 3.14 -6.71 5.16
C CYS A 326 3.16 -6.47 3.64
N CYS A 327 3.50 -5.26 3.22
CA CYS A 327 3.67 -4.91 1.81
C CYS A 327 5.14 -5.06 1.34
N GLY A 328 6.00 -5.62 2.19
CA GLY A 328 7.41 -5.87 1.88
C GLY A 328 7.64 -7.03 0.93
N VAL A 329 8.91 -7.30 0.63
CA VAL A 329 9.31 -8.40 -0.26
C VAL A 329 9.28 -9.73 0.50
N ARG A 330 8.97 -10.82 -0.21
CA ARG A 330 9.05 -12.18 0.32
C ARG A 330 10.44 -12.48 0.88
N GLY A 331 10.48 -13.09 2.06
CA GLY A 331 11.73 -13.55 2.68
C GLY A 331 12.61 -12.44 3.27
N THR A 332 12.20 -11.16 3.23
CA THR A 332 12.97 -10.09 3.88
C THR A 332 12.60 -9.97 5.36
N SER A 333 13.62 -9.92 6.21
CA SER A 333 13.52 -9.67 7.65
C SER A 333 14.46 -8.51 8.04
N PRO A 334 14.04 -7.57 8.89
CA PRO A 334 12.68 -7.43 9.45
C PRO A 334 11.65 -7.10 8.37
N CYS A 335 10.36 -7.35 8.67
CA CYS A 335 9.28 -6.89 7.80
C CYS A 335 9.23 -5.36 7.73
N LEU A 336 8.71 -4.82 6.63
CA LEU A 336 8.44 -3.40 6.54
C LEU A 336 7.41 -2.98 7.60
N PRO A 337 7.51 -1.74 8.09
CA PRO A 337 6.43 -1.13 8.87
C PRO A 337 5.14 -1.10 8.04
N CYS A 338 4.00 -0.95 8.71
CA CYS A 338 2.72 -0.90 8.02
C CYS A 338 2.68 0.30 7.06
N LEU A 339 2.23 0.06 5.82
CA LEU A 339 2.11 1.09 4.78
C LEU A 339 0.66 1.54 4.55
N VAL A 340 -0.28 1.05 5.37
CA VAL A 340 -1.69 1.45 5.30
C VAL A 340 -1.85 2.82 5.95
N GLU A 341 -2.46 3.75 5.21
CA GLU A 341 -2.73 5.11 5.69
C GLU A 341 -3.60 5.11 6.95
N GLY A 342 -3.22 5.95 7.93
CA GLY A 342 -3.96 6.10 9.18
C GLY A 342 -3.74 4.97 10.19
N CYS A 343 -2.85 4.00 9.89
CA CYS A 343 -2.49 2.97 10.84
C CYS A 343 -1.57 3.54 11.94
N SER A 344 -1.87 3.26 13.21
CA SER A 344 -1.05 3.71 14.35
C SER A 344 0.38 3.16 14.36
N SER A 345 0.61 2.03 13.67
CA SER A 345 1.93 1.42 13.49
C SER A 345 2.57 1.80 12.13
N GLN A 346 2.04 2.79 11.43
CA GLN A 346 2.62 3.31 10.20
C GLN A 346 3.91 4.05 10.56
N ALA A 347 5.04 3.66 9.95
CA ALA A 347 6.24 4.49 10.06
C ALA A 347 5.94 5.82 9.38
N SER A 348 6.41 6.94 9.95
CA SER A 348 6.42 8.27 9.32
C SER A 348 7.36 8.26 8.12
N LEU A 349 7.02 7.49 7.10
CA LEU A 349 7.66 7.47 5.79
C LEU A 349 7.33 8.83 5.19
N ALA A 350 8.32 9.70 5.05
CA ALA A 350 8.16 11.10 4.70
C ALA A 350 7.63 11.31 3.27
N GLY A 351 6.37 10.95 3.02
CA GLY A 351 5.63 11.07 1.77
C GLY A 351 4.18 10.60 1.89
N ASP A 352 3.44 10.68 0.78
CA ASP A 352 1.97 10.62 0.72
C ASP A 352 1.43 9.19 0.52
N GLY A 353 2.12 8.15 1.04
CA GLY A 353 1.71 6.74 0.83
C GLY A 353 1.97 6.16 -0.57
N ASN A 354 2.48 6.97 -1.51
CA ASN A 354 2.74 6.60 -2.91
C ASN A 354 4.23 6.38 -3.22
N CYS A 355 4.52 5.50 -4.19
CA CYS A 355 5.87 5.25 -4.68
C CYS A 355 6.36 6.43 -5.54
N CYS A 356 7.45 7.10 -5.14
CA CYS A 356 7.97 8.27 -5.85
C CYS A 356 8.56 8.01 -7.25
N PHE A 357 8.60 6.76 -7.71
CA PHE A 357 9.10 6.39 -9.05
C PHE A 357 7.98 6.14 -10.06
N CYS A 358 6.81 5.71 -9.62
CA CYS A 358 5.67 5.42 -10.50
C CYS A 358 4.37 6.12 -10.09
N PHE A 359 4.36 6.81 -8.94
CA PHE A 359 3.23 7.53 -8.37
C PHE A 359 2.01 6.69 -7.99
N GLU A 360 2.16 5.36 -7.95
CA GLU A 360 1.13 4.42 -7.49
C GLU A 360 1.22 4.17 -5.98
N PRO A 361 0.12 3.81 -5.30
CA PRO A 361 0.10 3.47 -3.88
C PRO A 361 1.10 2.37 -3.54
N LEU A 362 1.89 2.57 -2.48
CA LEU A 362 2.88 1.59 -2.01
C LEU A 362 2.30 0.19 -1.73
N PRO A 363 1.04 0.03 -1.23
CA PRO A 363 0.46 -1.30 -1.01
C PRO A 363 0.13 -2.09 -2.30
N SER A 364 0.21 -1.46 -3.48
CA SER A 364 -0.19 -2.07 -4.76
C SER A 364 0.83 -3.07 -5.35
N ALA A 365 2.05 -3.09 -4.81
CA ALA A 365 3.11 -4.03 -5.18
C ALA A 365 4.12 -4.21 -4.03
N ALA A 366 5.06 -5.15 -4.17
CA ALA A 366 6.11 -5.35 -3.18
C ALA A 366 6.99 -4.09 -3.06
N ALA A 367 7.06 -3.55 -1.85
CA ALA A 367 7.83 -2.37 -1.51
C ALA A 367 9.12 -2.73 -0.76
N ILE A 368 10.10 -1.83 -0.82
CA ILE A 368 11.35 -1.87 -0.06
C ILE A 368 11.57 -0.49 0.58
N ALA A 369 12.19 -0.47 1.76
CA ALA A 369 12.70 0.75 2.36
C ALA A 369 14.09 1.05 1.79
N LEU A 370 14.31 2.29 1.37
CA LEU A 370 15.60 2.78 0.92
C LEU A 370 16.49 3.07 2.13
N GLN A 371 17.81 2.94 1.95
CA GLN A 371 18.82 3.25 2.97
C GLN A 371 19.07 4.76 3.14
N CYS A 372 18.04 5.59 2.96
CA CYS A 372 18.11 7.00 3.35
C CYS A 372 17.75 7.16 4.83
N GLN A 373 18.16 8.28 5.43
CA GLN A 373 17.87 8.56 6.86
C GLN A 373 16.38 8.53 7.19
N ALA A 374 15.53 8.95 6.23
CA ALA A 374 14.08 8.94 6.37
C ALA A 374 13.42 7.58 6.09
N GLY A 375 14.18 6.58 5.60
CA GLY A 375 13.66 5.24 5.30
C GLY A 375 12.57 5.21 4.21
N HIS A 376 12.58 6.14 3.25
CA HIS A 376 11.58 6.24 2.18
C HIS A 376 11.34 4.90 1.48
N CYS A 377 10.08 4.56 1.23
CA CYS A 377 9.69 3.33 0.57
C CYS A 377 9.43 3.52 -0.92
N VAL A 378 9.79 2.52 -1.73
CA VAL A 378 9.48 2.44 -3.16
C VAL A 378 9.15 1.00 -3.55
N HIS A 379 8.44 0.81 -4.66
CA HIS A 379 8.24 -0.54 -5.21
C HIS A 379 9.58 -1.14 -5.66
N LEU A 380 9.81 -2.43 -5.33
CA LEU A 380 10.99 -3.19 -5.73
C LEU A 380 11.15 -3.20 -7.26
N SER A 381 10.06 -3.41 -7.99
CA SER A 381 10.04 -3.42 -9.46
C SER A 381 10.46 -2.07 -10.05
N CYS A 382 10.00 -0.96 -9.45
CA CYS A 382 10.40 0.38 -9.85
C CYS A 382 11.88 0.65 -9.58
N ALA A 383 12.39 0.24 -8.42
CA ALA A 383 13.81 0.36 -8.09
C ALA A 383 14.70 -0.46 -9.05
N ARG A 384 14.31 -1.71 -9.36
CA ARG A 384 14.99 -2.54 -10.38
C ARG A 384 15.01 -1.87 -11.75
N LYS A 385 13.85 -1.39 -12.22
CA LYS A 385 13.74 -0.72 -13.52
C LYS A 385 14.61 0.53 -13.59
N ARG A 386 14.66 1.33 -12.51
CA ARG A 386 15.53 2.50 -12.40
C ARG A 386 17.01 2.13 -12.52
N LEU A 387 17.45 1.06 -11.86
CA LEU A 387 18.84 0.57 -11.96
C LEU A 387 19.17 0.01 -13.35
N GLN A 388 18.20 -0.65 -14.01
CA GLN A 388 18.35 -1.16 -15.38
C GLN A 388 18.48 -0.04 -16.42
N VAL A 389 17.71 1.04 -16.27
CA VAL A 389 17.78 2.20 -17.17
C VAL A 389 19.09 2.97 -16.97
N GLY A 390 19.56 3.14 -15.72
CA GLY A 390 20.81 3.83 -15.43
C GLY A 390 20.73 5.34 -15.63
N CYS A 391 21.82 5.95 -16.13
CA CYS A 391 21.91 7.39 -16.36
C CYS A 391 21.23 7.81 -17.67
N PRO A 392 20.55 8.98 -17.72
CA PRO A 392 19.72 9.41 -18.86
C PRO A 392 20.51 9.93 -20.08
N GLY A 393 21.79 9.64 -20.20
CA GLY A 393 22.65 10.15 -21.29
C GLY A 393 23.97 9.38 -21.43
N PRO A 394 24.85 9.78 -22.37
CA PRO A 394 26.13 9.11 -22.59
C PRO A 394 27.08 9.30 -21.42
N ALA A 395 27.05 10.48 -20.80
CA ALA A 395 27.86 10.78 -19.63
C ALA A 395 27.40 9.99 -18.41
N LEU A 396 28.36 9.34 -17.76
CA LEU A 396 28.11 8.59 -16.54
C LEU A 396 27.71 9.53 -15.40
N THR A 397 26.47 9.38 -14.94
CA THR A 397 25.95 9.98 -13.70
C THR A 397 25.46 8.88 -12.77
N PHE A 398 25.29 9.16 -11.48
CA PHE A 398 24.94 8.14 -10.49
C PHE A 398 23.77 8.55 -9.58
N ASP A 399 23.06 9.63 -9.92
CA ASP A 399 21.89 10.11 -9.17
C ASP A 399 20.75 9.07 -9.12
N PHE A 400 20.72 8.16 -10.10
CA PHE A 400 19.75 7.07 -10.13
C PHE A 400 19.89 6.08 -8.96
N LEU A 401 21.02 6.07 -8.26
CA LEU A 401 21.28 5.28 -7.05
C LEU A 401 20.67 5.87 -5.76
N PHE A 402 20.12 7.08 -5.84
CA PHE A 402 19.64 7.83 -4.68
C PHE A 402 18.13 8.09 -4.73
N CYS A 403 17.56 8.24 -3.54
CA CYS A 403 16.15 8.58 -3.35
C CYS A 403 15.89 10.04 -3.78
N PRO A 404 14.93 10.31 -4.69
CA PRO A 404 14.61 11.67 -5.12
C PRO A 404 13.90 12.48 -4.03
N MET A 405 13.17 11.81 -3.12
CA MET A 405 12.41 12.45 -2.04
C MET A 405 13.28 13.06 -0.96
N CYS A 406 14.53 12.59 -0.82
CA CYS A 406 15.45 13.15 0.16
C CYS A 406 15.89 14.58 -0.19
N GLY A 407 15.51 15.13 -1.36
CA GLY A 407 16.04 16.38 -1.94
C GLY A 407 15.15 17.62 -1.92
N SER A 408 13.94 17.58 -1.36
CA SER A 408 12.97 18.69 -1.52
C SER A 408 12.44 19.24 -0.19
N GLY A 409 13.15 20.23 0.38
CA GLY A 409 12.56 21.20 1.33
C GLY A 409 13.15 21.25 2.74
N LYS A 410 13.60 22.45 3.12
CA LYS A 410 13.85 23.03 4.46
C LYS A 410 13.84 22.03 5.64
N GLU A 411 15.00 21.43 5.89
CA GLU A 411 15.50 20.76 7.12
C GLU A 411 16.28 19.46 6.83
N GLY A 412 16.20 18.93 5.61
CA GLY A 412 17.04 17.82 5.15
C GLY A 412 17.82 18.20 3.88
N ARG A 413 19.10 18.55 4.01
CA ARG A 413 19.97 18.84 2.85
C ARG A 413 20.28 17.55 2.07
N CYS A 414 19.57 17.29 0.97
CA CYS A 414 20.13 16.51 -0.15
C CYS A 414 20.35 17.34 -1.43
N GLY A 415 20.44 18.66 -1.31
CA GLY A 415 21.14 19.49 -2.30
C GLY A 415 22.68 19.32 -2.25
N ASN A 416 23.18 18.51 -1.30
CA ASN A 416 24.61 18.27 -1.05
C ASN A 416 24.93 16.78 -0.81
N ILE A 417 24.10 15.83 -1.30
CA ILE A 417 24.55 14.43 -1.31
C ILE A 417 25.79 14.38 -2.19
N GLN A 418 26.90 13.95 -1.59
CA GLN A 418 28.13 13.68 -2.32
C GLN A 418 27.94 12.35 -3.07
N VAL A 419 27.25 12.36 -4.22
CA VAL A 419 26.76 11.16 -4.93
C VAL A 419 27.87 10.10 -5.13
N MET A 420 29.12 10.54 -5.23
CA MET A 420 30.27 9.66 -5.43
C MET A 420 30.84 9.02 -4.17
N THR A 421 30.67 9.64 -3.01
CA THR A 421 31.25 9.18 -1.74
C THR A 421 30.19 8.71 -0.76
N ALA A 422 28.95 9.21 -0.90
CA ALA A 422 27.81 8.80 -0.10
C ALA A 422 27.43 7.35 -0.36
N GLN A 423 26.81 6.75 0.67
CA GLN A 423 26.20 5.44 0.57
C GLN A 423 24.96 5.50 -0.32
N PRO A 424 24.87 4.66 -1.38
CA PRO A 424 23.69 4.58 -2.24
C PRO A 424 22.41 4.27 -1.46
N HIS A 425 21.33 5.04 -1.65
CA HIS A 425 20.06 4.77 -0.97
C HIS A 425 19.37 3.50 -1.49
N LEU A 426 19.64 3.09 -2.75
CA LEU A 426 19.11 1.86 -3.32
C LEU A 426 19.85 0.59 -2.88
N GLN A 427 20.84 0.68 -1.98
CA GLN A 427 21.57 -0.49 -1.47
C GLN A 427 20.62 -1.43 -0.72
N HIS A 428 20.18 -2.51 -1.36
CA HIS A 428 19.24 -3.47 -0.79
C HIS A 428 19.56 -4.89 -1.27
N SER A 429 19.37 -5.90 -0.42
CA SER A 429 19.71 -7.31 -0.73
C SER A 429 19.02 -7.80 -2.02
N GLN A 430 17.74 -7.46 -2.18
CA GLN A 430 16.92 -7.80 -3.37
C GLN A 430 17.33 -7.06 -4.66
N LEU A 431 18.28 -6.12 -4.58
CA LEU A 431 18.79 -5.32 -5.69
C LEU A 431 20.27 -5.58 -6.00
N GLN A 432 20.97 -6.45 -5.25
CA GLN A 432 22.42 -6.64 -5.38
C GLN A 432 22.87 -6.92 -6.82
N ALA A 433 22.23 -7.88 -7.50
CA ALA A 433 22.57 -8.21 -8.89
C ALA A 433 22.42 -7.01 -9.85
N ALA A 434 21.46 -6.12 -9.61
CA ALA A 434 21.25 -4.92 -10.43
C ALA A 434 22.20 -3.76 -10.03
N LEU A 435 22.70 -3.76 -8.80
CA LEU A 435 23.64 -2.76 -8.27
C LEU A 435 25.09 -3.05 -8.64
N ASP A 436 25.45 -4.31 -8.87
CA ASP A 436 26.83 -4.76 -9.08
C ASP A 436 27.58 -3.95 -10.14
N LYS A 437 27.02 -3.81 -11.35
CA LYS A 437 27.65 -3.03 -12.43
C LYS A 437 27.72 -1.53 -12.09
N PRO A 438 26.60 -0.84 -11.74
CA PRO A 438 26.63 0.58 -11.36
C PRO A 438 27.65 0.91 -10.27
N LEU A 439 27.75 0.09 -9.22
CA LEU A 439 28.67 0.34 -8.11
C LEU A 439 30.14 0.17 -8.51
N ARG A 440 30.46 -0.84 -9.32
CA ARG A 440 31.83 -1.03 -9.85
C ARG A 440 32.23 0.13 -10.77
N ILE A 441 31.34 0.56 -11.67
CA ILE A 441 31.59 1.70 -12.56
C ILE A 441 31.78 2.97 -11.72
N ARG A 442 30.93 3.21 -10.71
CA ARG A 442 31.07 4.36 -9.80
C ARG A 442 32.44 4.38 -9.13
N GLN A 443 32.86 3.26 -8.54
CA GLN A 443 34.17 3.15 -7.89
C GLN A 443 35.33 3.42 -8.85
N HIS A 444 35.26 2.91 -10.08
CA HIS A 444 36.30 3.12 -11.08
C HIS A 444 36.33 4.58 -11.57
N VAL A 445 35.18 5.24 -11.78
CA VAL A 445 35.11 6.68 -12.08
C VAL A 445 35.74 7.52 -10.96
N VAL A 446 35.51 7.17 -9.69
CA VAL A 446 36.16 7.83 -8.54
C VAL A 446 37.68 7.72 -8.62
N GLN A 447 38.21 6.55 -9.00
CA GLN A 447 39.66 6.35 -9.15
C GLN A 447 40.23 7.18 -10.31
N LEU A 448 39.57 7.16 -11.47
CA LEU A 448 39.98 7.94 -12.65
C LEU A 448 39.95 9.44 -12.37
N ALA A 449 38.92 9.93 -11.69
CA ALA A 449 38.82 11.33 -11.28
C ALA A 449 39.98 11.73 -10.37
N LYS A 450 40.31 10.92 -9.36
CA LYS A 450 41.46 11.15 -8.46
C LYS A 450 42.79 11.14 -9.20
N GLN A 451 42.98 10.24 -10.17
CA GLN A 451 44.18 10.21 -11.00
C GLN A 451 44.29 11.49 -11.84
N ARG A 452 43.21 11.92 -12.49
CA ARG A 452 43.21 13.13 -13.30
C ARG A 452 43.53 14.39 -12.49
N LEU A 453 42.94 14.51 -11.30
CA LEU A 453 43.24 15.62 -10.37
C LEU A 453 44.71 15.71 -9.98
N LYS A 454 45.37 14.55 -9.78
CA LYS A 454 46.79 14.48 -9.46
C LYS A 454 47.65 14.91 -10.65
N LEU A 455 47.33 14.42 -11.85
CA LEU A 455 48.03 14.77 -13.08
C LEU A 455 47.94 16.27 -13.38
N GLU A 456 46.76 16.86 -13.21
CA GLU A 456 46.55 18.29 -13.41
C GLU A 456 47.01 19.13 -12.21
N GLY A 457 47.50 18.53 -11.11
CA GLY A 457 47.84 19.27 -9.88
C GLY A 457 46.69 20.13 -9.32
N ALA A 458 45.45 19.88 -9.75
CA ALA A 458 44.29 20.73 -9.44
C ALA A 458 43.96 20.72 -7.95
N ALA A 459 44.18 19.57 -7.28
CA ALA A 459 43.94 19.41 -5.84
C ALA A 459 44.70 20.43 -4.96
N LYS A 460 45.84 20.95 -5.43
CA LYS A 460 46.63 21.95 -4.69
C LYS A 460 46.43 23.38 -5.19
N ARG A 461 46.02 23.55 -6.45
CA ARG A 461 46.00 24.86 -7.14
C ARG A 461 44.62 25.49 -7.15
N ASP A 462 43.57 24.68 -7.18
CA ASP A 462 42.20 25.17 -7.31
C ASP A 462 41.66 25.69 -5.97
N ARG A 463 41.08 26.90 -5.99
CA ARG A 463 40.56 27.60 -4.81
C ARG A 463 39.29 26.95 -4.26
N GLU A 464 38.48 26.31 -5.10
CA GLU A 464 37.24 25.67 -4.66
C GLU A 464 37.49 24.40 -3.84
N LEU A 465 38.69 23.82 -3.94
CA LEU A 465 39.14 22.63 -3.20
C LEU A 465 39.89 22.95 -1.90
N GLN A 466 40.25 24.22 -1.68
CA GLN A 466 40.93 24.64 -0.45
C GLN A 466 39.93 24.76 0.72
N PRO A 467 40.43 24.83 1.97
CA PRO A 467 39.59 25.02 3.15
C PRO A 467 38.61 26.19 3.00
N GLY A 468 37.32 25.96 3.25
CA GLY A 468 36.24 26.94 3.07
C GLY A 468 35.78 27.15 1.62
N GLY A 469 36.39 26.47 0.65
CA GLY A 469 35.94 26.43 -0.74
C GLY A 469 34.66 25.62 -0.92
N LYS A 470 33.97 25.82 -2.05
CA LYS A 470 32.69 25.14 -2.36
C LYS A 470 32.80 23.61 -2.29
N PHE A 471 33.95 23.04 -2.64
CA PHE A 471 34.21 21.61 -2.67
C PHE A 471 35.31 21.21 -1.66
N ASP A 472 35.48 21.96 -0.59
CA ASP A 472 36.34 21.59 0.54
C ASP A 472 36.02 20.18 1.04
N GLY A 473 37.05 19.34 1.17
CA GLY A 473 36.93 17.91 1.51
C GLY A 473 36.24 17.04 0.45
N ARG A 474 35.87 17.59 -0.72
CA ARG A 474 35.08 16.92 -1.78
C ARG A 474 35.74 16.97 -3.17
N PRO A 475 37.00 16.52 -3.31
CA PRO A 475 37.73 16.63 -4.57
C PRO A 475 37.09 15.86 -5.73
N VAL A 476 36.44 14.73 -5.45
CA VAL A 476 35.81 13.90 -6.49
C VAL A 476 34.54 14.55 -7.04
N ASP A 477 33.74 15.20 -6.18
CA ASP A 477 32.54 15.91 -6.62
C ASP A 477 32.92 17.13 -7.48
N TRP A 478 33.97 17.85 -7.10
CA TRP A 478 34.54 18.91 -7.95
C TRP A 478 34.99 18.35 -9.31
N ALA A 479 35.71 17.22 -9.32
CA ALA A 479 36.19 16.60 -10.55
C ALA A 479 35.04 16.22 -11.48
N LEU A 480 33.90 15.77 -10.98
CA LEU A 480 32.73 15.46 -11.83
C LEU A 480 31.91 16.70 -12.24
N SER A 481 32.05 17.80 -11.52
CA SER A 481 31.55 19.09 -12.00
C SER A 481 32.38 19.65 -13.16
N LYS A 482 33.63 19.17 -13.32
CA LYS A 482 34.57 19.63 -14.35
C LYS A 482 34.80 18.64 -15.48
N TYR A 483 34.77 17.34 -15.20
CA TYR A 483 35.10 16.27 -16.13
C TYR A 483 33.86 15.45 -16.49
N VAL A 484 33.90 14.88 -17.69
CA VAL A 484 32.92 13.92 -18.17
C VAL A 484 33.57 12.54 -18.26
N PHE A 485 32.84 11.51 -17.90
CA PHE A 485 33.25 10.12 -18.05
C PHE A 485 32.21 9.38 -18.88
N PHE A 486 32.66 8.44 -19.71
CA PHE A 486 31.83 7.62 -20.58
C PHE A 486 32.10 6.14 -20.32
N GLU A 487 31.13 5.27 -20.59
CA GLU A 487 31.34 3.81 -20.64
C GLU A 487 31.82 3.41 -22.04
N CYS A 488 32.94 2.70 -22.14
CA CYS A 488 33.43 2.20 -23.43
C CYS A 488 32.53 1.10 -23.98
N SER A 489 32.13 1.19 -25.25
CA SER A 489 31.28 0.21 -25.93
C SER A 489 31.93 -1.15 -26.16
N LYS A 490 33.26 -1.25 -26.07
CA LYS A 490 34.04 -2.48 -26.31
C LYS A 490 34.40 -3.22 -25.03
N CYS A 491 34.94 -2.51 -24.04
CA CYS A 491 35.41 -3.13 -22.79
C CYS A 491 34.49 -2.85 -21.59
N HIS A 492 33.47 -2.01 -21.74
CA HIS A 492 32.52 -1.61 -20.68
C HIS A 492 33.17 -0.96 -19.44
N LEU A 493 34.43 -0.54 -19.54
CA LEU A 493 35.12 0.21 -18.51
C LEU A 493 34.90 1.72 -18.71
N PRO A 494 34.74 2.49 -17.62
CA PRO A 494 34.69 3.93 -17.70
C PRO A 494 36.02 4.51 -18.20
N TYR A 495 35.95 5.61 -18.94
CA TYR A 495 37.12 6.37 -19.36
C TYR A 495 36.86 7.88 -19.31
N PHE A 496 37.93 8.66 -19.23
CA PHE A 496 37.87 10.12 -19.24
C PHE A 496 37.46 10.65 -20.62
N GLY A 497 36.37 11.41 -20.67
CA GLY A 497 35.76 11.94 -21.88
C GLY A 497 36.09 13.40 -22.19
N GLY A 498 36.95 14.04 -21.40
CA GLY A 498 37.27 15.46 -21.50
C GLY A 498 36.65 16.30 -20.39
N ALA A 499 37.04 17.58 -20.32
CA ALA A 499 36.39 18.54 -19.44
C ALA A 499 35.07 19.05 -20.04
N ARG A 500 34.08 19.33 -19.20
CA ARG A 500 32.74 19.84 -19.58
C ARG A 500 32.83 21.17 -20.32
N GLU A 501 33.72 22.06 -19.88
CA GLU A 501 33.97 23.37 -20.49
C GLU A 501 34.49 23.28 -21.94
N CYS A 502 35.10 22.16 -22.31
CA CYS A 502 35.57 21.88 -23.67
C CYS A 502 34.44 21.43 -24.61
N GLY A 503 33.19 21.47 -24.15
CA GLY A 503 32.01 21.08 -24.91
C GLY A 503 31.77 19.57 -24.96
N ALA A 504 32.43 18.77 -24.11
CA ALA A 504 32.13 17.34 -23.99
C ALA A 504 30.62 17.15 -23.81
N ALA A 505 29.99 16.37 -24.72
CA ALA A 505 28.54 16.30 -24.93
C ALA A 505 27.78 15.59 -23.79
N GLY A 506 28.02 16.00 -22.54
CA GLY A 506 27.46 15.37 -21.36
C GLY A 506 26.00 15.72 -21.08
N ASP A 507 25.51 16.84 -21.63
CA ASP A 507 24.19 17.40 -21.28
C ASP A 507 23.18 17.42 -22.45
N ALA A 508 23.50 16.81 -23.61
CA ALA A 508 22.59 16.76 -24.75
C ALA A 508 21.59 15.58 -24.63
N PRO A 509 20.27 15.81 -24.58
CA PRO A 509 19.25 14.76 -24.64
C PRO A 509 19.03 14.31 -26.11
N ALA A 510 20.10 13.88 -26.77
CA ALA A 510 20.06 13.39 -28.14
C ALA A 510 20.25 11.88 -28.18
N ALA A 511 19.58 11.23 -29.13
CA ALA A 511 19.95 9.88 -29.55
C ALA A 511 21.44 9.89 -29.93
N TYR A 512 22.28 9.32 -29.07
CA TYR A 512 23.70 9.14 -29.33
C TYR A 512 23.93 7.68 -29.68
N ASP A 513 24.86 7.41 -30.58
CA ASP A 513 25.26 6.03 -30.85
C ASP A 513 26.26 5.58 -29.79
N ALA A 514 25.81 4.70 -28.89
CA ALA A 514 26.68 4.13 -27.86
C ALA A 514 27.90 3.40 -28.44
N GLN A 515 27.83 2.91 -29.69
CA GLN A 515 28.97 2.24 -30.34
C GLN A 515 30.15 3.18 -30.61
N GLU A 516 29.91 4.48 -30.75
CA GLU A 516 30.95 5.48 -31.01
C GLU A 516 31.79 5.81 -29.76
N LEU A 517 31.30 5.49 -28.57
CA LEU A 517 32.01 5.73 -27.32
C LEU A 517 33.06 4.65 -27.07
N VAL A 518 34.26 4.84 -27.61
CA VAL A 518 35.38 3.89 -27.48
C VAL A 518 36.54 4.54 -26.73
N CYS A 519 37.00 3.90 -25.65
CA CYS A 519 38.14 4.39 -24.89
C CYS A 519 39.44 4.33 -25.72
N GLY A 520 40.42 5.17 -25.36
CA GLY A 520 41.70 5.24 -26.07
C GLY A 520 42.42 3.89 -26.22
N SER A 521 42.33 3.00 -25.21
CA SER A 521 42.93 1.67 -25.25
C SER A 521 42.28 0.74 -26.30
N CYS A 522 40.94 0.73 -26.37
CA CYS A 522 40.22 -0.07 -27.37
C CYS A 522 40.40 0.51 -28.78
N SER A 523 40.43 1.84 -28.91
CA SER A 523 40.74 2.51 -30.16
C SER A 523 42.18 2.21 -30.63
N ALA A 524 43.13 2.12 -29.70
CA ALA A 524 44.51 1.75 -30.00
C ALA A 524 44.65 0.30 -30.47
N HIS A 525 43.95 -0.64 -29.80
CA HIS A 525 43.89 -2.05 -30.21
C HIS A 525 43.33 -2.21 -31.61
N ALA A 526 42.22 -1.54 -31.93
CA ALA A 526 41.60 -1.58 -33.25
C ALA A 526 42.54 -1.03 -34.34
N ALA A 527 43.39 -0.07 -34.00
CA ALA A 527 44.40 0.49 -34.88
C ALA A 527 45.69 -0.36 -34.95
N GLY A 528 45.76 -1.55 -34.34
CA GLY A 528 46.95 -2.41 -34.34
C GLY A 528 48.10 -1.93 -33.46
N ASN A 529 47.84 -1.00 -32.53
CA ASN A 529 48.86 -0.29 -31.75
C ASN A 529 48.99 -0.80 -30.30
N ASN A 530 48.77 -2.09 -30.07
CA ASN A 530 49.05 -2.71 -28.78
C ASN A 530 50.54 -3.07 -28.69
N CYS A 531 51.29 -2.33 -27.88
CA CYS A 531 52.72 -2.54 -27.73
C CYS A 531 52.99 -3.85 -26.98
N PRO A 532 53.85 -4.76 -27.50
CA PRO A 532 54.17 -6.00 -26.81
C PRO A 532 54.77 -5.81 -25.41
N SER A 533 55.51 -4.72 -25.20
CA SER A 533 56.22 -4.43 -23.94
C SER A 533 55.47 -3.47 -23.02
N HIS A 534 54.59 -2.62 -23.56
CA HIS A 534 53.95 -1.53 -22.80
C HIS A 534 52.43 -1.47 -22.94
N GLY A 535 51.83 -2.46 -23.61
CA GLY A 535 50.39 -2.52 -23.85
C GLY A 535 49.87 -1.28 -24.57
N THR A 536 48.79 -0.71 -24.04
CA THR A 536 48.19 0.54 -24.55
C THR A 536 48.43 1.75 -23.64
N GLU A 537 49.21 1.60 -22.57
CA GLU A 537 49.41 2.63 -21.54
C GLU A 537 50.11 3.87 -22.09
N PHE A 538 51.10 3.67 -22.96
CA PHE A 538 51.91 4.74 -23.56
C PHE A 538 51.48 5.05 -25.00
N VAL A 539 50.23 4.74 -25.36
CA VAL A 539 49.76 5.02 -26.71
C VAL A 539 49.53 6.52 -26.88
N ALA A 540 50.29 7.12 -27.79
CA ALA A 540 50.12 8.50 -28.19
C ALA A 540 49.11 8.60 -29.34
N TRP A 541 48.38 9.71 -29.38
CA TRP A 541 47.44 10.03 -30.46
C TRP A 541 47.87 11.29 -31.18
N LYS A 542 47.63 11.36 -32.48
CA LYS A 542 47.78 12.57 -33.29
C LYS A 542 46.59 13.51 -33.04
N CYS A 543 46.89 14.79 -32.90
CA CYS A 543 45.91 15.85 -32.95
C CYS A 543 45.10 15.80 -34.27
N LYS A 544 43.77 15.86 -34.19
CA LYS A 544 42.89 15.92 -35.35
C LYS A 544 43.26 17.08 -36.27
N TYR A 545 43.67 18.22 -35.71
CA TYR A 545 43.83 19.47 -36.47
C TYR A 545 45.26 19.81 -36.86
N CYS A 546 46.28 19.10 -36.35
CA CYS A 546 47.67 19.37 -36.69
C CYS A 546 48.58 18.12 -36.55
N CYS A 547 49.86 18.27 -36.85
CA CYS A 547 50.87 17.21 -36.73
C CYS A 547 51.60 17.28 -35.38
N SER A 548 50.85 17.27 -34.28
CA SER A 548 51.39 17.22 -32.91
C SER A 548 50.71 16.12 -32.12
N VAL A 549 51.39 15.62 -31.07
CA VAL A 549 50.80 14.64 -30.15
C VAL A 549 49.65 15.31 -29.39
N ALA A 550 48.53 14.61 -29.29
CA ALA A 550 47.36 15.05 -28.57
C ALA A 550 47.57 14.91 -27.07
N SER A 551 47.18 15.95 -26.33
CA SER A 551 47.19 15.97 -24.87
C SER A 551 45.76 15.92 -24.31
N TRP A 552 44.76 16.10 -25.17
CA TRP A 552 43.35 16.23 -24.84
C TRP A 552 42.52 15.28 -25.71
N LEU A 553 41.51 14.65 -25.10
CA LEU A 553 40.43 13.96 -25.79
C LEU A 553 39.15 14.77 -25.54
N CYS A 554 38.66 15.43 -26.58
CA CYS A 554 37.46 16.27 -26.54
C CYS A 554 36.29 15.54 -27.21
N TRP A 555 35.08 15.81 -26.74
CA TRP A 555 33.83 15.26 -27.30
C TRP A 555 33.82 13.73 -27.36
N GLY A 556 34.55 13.04 -26.48
CA GLY A 556 34.60 11.58 -26.41
C GLY A 556 35.40 10.87 -27.51
N SER A 557 35.77 11.55 -28.62
CA SER A 557 36.42 10.93 -29.79
C SER A 557 37.50 11.76 -30.47
N THR A 558 37.60 13.07 -30.19
CA THR A 558 38.49 13.98 -30.91
C THR A 558 39.76 14.28 -30.14
N HIS A 559 40.89 13.78 -30.63
CA HIS A 559 42.19 14.00 -30.03
C HIS A 559 42.75 15.38 -30.43
N MET A 560 43.21 16.20 -29.47
CA MET A 560 43.71 17.55 -29.70
C MET A 560 44.99 17.83 -28.90
N CYS A 561 45.97 18.52 -29.49
CA CYS A 561 47.09 19.08 -28.74
C CYS A 561 46.66 20.34 -27.99
N SER A 562 47.41 20.77 -26.97
CA SER A 562 47.06 21.96 -26.17
C SER A 562 46.86 23.22 -27.00
N ARG A 563 47.68 23.42 -28.04
CA ARG A 563 47.51 24.59 -28.94
C ARG A 563 46.16 24.59 -29.66
N CYS A 564 45.79 23.47 -30.30
CA CYS A 564 44.52 23.39 -31.05
C CYS A 564 43.29 23.32 -30.13
N HIS A 565 43.50 22.87 -28.90
CA HIS A 565 42.52 22.87 -27.83
C HIS A 565 42.22 24.31 -27.38
N ASP A 566 43.25 25.03 -26.91
CA ASP A 566 43.13 26.34 -26.26
C ASP A 566 42.80 27.47 -27.25
N TYR A 567 43.16 27.30 -28.53
CA TYR A 567 42.93 28.30 -29.58
C TYR A 567 42.15 27.68 -30.75
N PRO A 568 40.80 27.67 -30.72
CA PRO A 568 39.98 27.10 -31.80
C PRO A 568 40.20 27.74 -33.17
N SER A 569 40.52 29.04 -33.20
CA SER A 569 40.91 29.77 -34.42
C SER A 569 42.21 29.23 -35.04
N GLN A 570 43.00 28.50 -34.26
CA GLN A 570 44.26 27.90 -34.67
C GLN A 570 44.16 26.42 -35.08
N ARG A 571 42.96 25.95 -35.41
CA ARG A 571 42.72 24.63 -36.01
C ARG A 571 42.98 24.66 -37.51
N HIS A 572 44.12 25.20 -37.91
CA HIS A 572 44.54 25.29 -39.30
C HIS A 572 45.15 23.96 -39.73
N GLY A 573 44.48 23.27 -40.66
CA GLY A 573 44.89 22.00 -41.25
C GLY A 573 46.06 22.16 -42.22
N ASN A 574 47.19 22.66 -41.74
CA ASN A 574 48.41 22.79 -42.55
C ASN A 574 48.87 21.42 -43.01
N ARG A 575 49.15 21.27 -44.31
CA ARG A 575 49.63 19.99 -44.87
C ARG A 575 50.87 19.52 -44.12
N CYS A 576 50.89 18.22 -43.81
CA CYS A 576 52.04 17.59 -43.17
C CYS A 576 53.31 17.84 -44.01
N PRO A 577 54.43 18.30 -43.41
CA PRO A 577 55.68 18.54 -44.12
C PRO A 577 56.35 17.26 -44.67
N GLY A 578 55.76 16.09 -44.40
CA GLY A 578 56.22 14.79 -44.88
C GLY A 578 57.14 14.07 -43.91
N MET A 579 57.40 12.79 -44.22
CA MET A 579 58.25 11.91 -43.42
C MET A 579 59.68 12.48 -43.33
N GLY A 580 60.26 12.51 -42.13
CA GLY A 580 61.58 13.09 -41.86
C GLY A 580 61.61 14.60 -41.54
N ARG A 581 60.54 15.36 -41.85
CA ARG A 581 60.37 16.77 -41.45
C ARG A 581 59.19 17.01 -40.50
N CYS A 582 58.31 16.04 -40.37
CA CYS A 582 57.20 16.07 -39.43
C CYS A 582 57.66 15.71 -38.01
N GLU A 583 57.29 16.53 -37.03
CA GLU A 583 57.57 16.31 -35.59
C GLU A 583 57.06 14.96 -35.07
N LEU A 584 56.03 14.40 -35.70
CA LEU A 584 55.49 13.10 -35.32
C LEU A 584 56.34 11.92 -35.78
N THR A 585 57.25 12.12 -36.73
CA THR A 585 58.22 11.12 -37.25
C THR A 585 57.66 9.77 -37.72
N VAL A 586 56.34 9.56 -37.69
CA VAL A 586 55.65 8.33 -38.10
C VAL A 586 54.63 8.62 -39.21
N PRO A 587 54.30 7.65 -40.07
CA PRO A 587 53.21 7.79 -41.03
C PRO A 587 51.87 8.07 -40.34
N HIS A 588 51.14 9.07 -40.81
CA HIS A 588 49.84 9.45 -40.25
C HIS A 588 48.95 10.14 -41.30
N PRO A 589 47.61 10.13 -41.14
CA PRO A 589 46.70 10.83 -42.04
C PRO A 589 46.85 12.35 -41.96
N PRO A 590 46.34 13.10 -42.96
CA PRO A 590 46.36 14.56 -42.96
C PRO A 590 45.55 15.16 -41.78
N PRO A 591 45.71 16.47 -41.49
CA PRO A 591 44.80 17.17 -40.59
C PRO A 591 43.34 17.04 -41.05
N GLY A 592 42.44 16.81 -40.09
CA GLY A 592 41.05 16.40 -40.31
C GLY A 592 40.74 15.08 -39.59
N GLU A 593 41.75 14.22 -39.45
CA GLU A 593 41.63 12.88 -38.89
C GLU A 593 42.55 12.69 -37.66
N SER A 594 41.98 12.10 -36.60
CA SER A 594 42.77 11.61 -35.45
C SER A 594 43.36 10.26 -35.80
N ALA A 595 44.59 9.99 -35.37
CA ALA A 595 45.25 8.71 -35.60
C ALA A 595 46.05 8.28 -34.39
N CYS A 596 46.08 6.96 -34.16
CA CYS A 596 46.97 6.39 -33.17
C CYS A 596 48.41 6.42 -33.69
N LEU A 597 49.35 6.88 -32.88
CA LEU A 597 50.77 7.02 -33.22
C LEU A 597 51.61 5.85 -32.69
N GLY A 598 50.98 4.85 -32.06
CA GLY A 598 51.68 3.76 -31.38
C GLY A 598 52.23 4.17 -30.02
N CYS A 599 53.13 3.33 -29.49
CA CYS A 599 53.71 3.49 -28.15
C CYS A 599 54.80 4.55 -28.14
N GLU A 600 54.55 5.64 -27.40
CA GLU A 600 55.49 6.76 -27.20
C GLU A 600 56.78 6.31 -26.50
N ALA A 601 56.69 5.40 -25.53
CA ALA A 601 57.85 4.88 -24.81
C ALA A 601 58.82 4.08 -25.72
N CYS A 602 58.31 3.40 -26.75
CA CYS A 602 59.14 2.75 -27.77
C CYS A 602 59.73 3.78 -28.74
N ARG A 603 58.92 4.76 -29.18
CA ARG A 603 59.37 5.83 -30.08
C ARG A 603 60.51 6.67 -29.52
N HIS A 604 60.60 6.84 -28.20
CA HIS A 604 61.73 7.52 -27.55
C HIS A 604 62.99 6.65 -27.38
N LYS A 605 62.90 5.32 -27.54
CA LYS A 605 64.06 4.42 -27.47
C LYS A 605 64.71 4.18 -28.84
N ASP A 606 63.93 4.32 -29.91
CA ASP A 606 64.37 4.11 -31.30
C ASP A 606 64.79 5.43 -32.02
N GLY A 607 64.86 6.55 -31.28
CA GLY A 607 65.16 7.90 -31.79
C GLY A 607 66.54 8.40 -31.44
#